data_AF-A0A444UUV7-F1
#
_entry.id   AF-A0A444UUV7-F1
#
_cell.length_a   1.000
_cell.length_b   1.000
_cell.length_c   1.000
_cell.angle_alpha   90.00
_cell.angle_beta   90.00
_cell.angle_gamma   90.00
#
_symmetry.space_group_name_H-M   'P 1'
#
loop_
_entity.id
_entity.type
_entity.pdbx_description
1 polymer ?
#
loop_
_entity_poly.entity_id
_entity_poly.type
_entity_poly.pdbx_seq_one_letter_code
_entity_poly.pdbx_strand_id
1 'polypeptide(L)'
;LCRSIPVQPVLTRDSLRQYLQVRPDQTVLILHAKVAQKSYGSEKRFFCPPPCVYLSGPGWKLKQEELKGSKVSLFNRLRSQTVSTRYLSVEGEAFVASARQWAAFTMYLVDDQGSARGDYPIRDGYICYGCAVRLVCTSTGVALPTMVSTGVSYF
;
A
#
# COMPACT_ATOMS: atom_id res chain seq x y z
N LEU A 1 -26.19 22.39 -12.93
CA LEU A 1 -25.96 20.92 -12.85
C LEU A 1 -25.50 20.58 -11.43
N CYS A 2 -26.43 20.49 -10.48
CA CYS A 2 -26.12 19.98 -9.14
C CYS A 2 -25.83 18.49 -9.25
N ARG A 3 -24.62 18.07 -8.89
CA ARG A 3 -24.34 16.64 -8.67
C ARG A 3 -25.10 16.24 -7.40
N SER A 4 -26.07 15.35 -7.56
CA SER A 4 -26.76 14.69 -6.46
C SER A 4 -25.71 14.03 -5.56
N ILE A 5 -25.74 14.37 -4.27
CA ILE A 5 -24.95 13.69 -3.25
C ILE A 5 -25.43 12.23 -3.26
N PRO A 6 -24.55 11.23 -3.46
CA PRO A 6 -24.97 9.84 -3.40
C PRO A 6 -25.56 9.59 -2.01
N VAL A 7 -26.82 9.13 -1.98
CA VAL A 7 -27.51 8.74 -0.75
C VAL A 7 -26.64 7.68 -0.09
N GLN A 8 -26.03 8.02 1.05
CA GLN A 8 -25.25 7.05 1.81
C GLN A 8 -26.19 5.91 2.19
N PRO A 9 -25.80 4.63 1.95
CA PRO A 9 -26.64 3.51 2.28
C PRO A 9 -26.98 3.56 3.78
N VAL A 10 -28.28 3.64 4.08
CA VAL A 10 -28.76 3.66 5.46
C VAL A 10 -28.47 2.30 6.07
N LEU A 11 -27.93 2.30 7.29
CA LEU A 11 -27.65 1.06 8.03
C LEU A 11 -28.97 0.30 8.26
N THR A 12 -29.14 -0.83 7.56
CA THR A 12 -30.34 -1.66 7.69
C THR A 12 -30.19 -2.67 8.84
N ARG A 13 -31.32 -3.13 9.39
CA ARG A 13 -31.32 -4.17 10.43
C ARG A 13 -30.63 -5.47 9.95
N ASP A 14 -30.79 -5.82 8.69
CA ASP A 14 -30.22 -7.04 8.13
C ASP A 14 -28.70 -6.88 7.90
N SER A 15 -28.25 -5.70 7.44
CA SER A 15 -26.82 -5.37 7.38
C SER A 15 -26.16 -5.40 8.76
N LEU A 16 -26.82 -4.89 9.81
CA LEU A 16 -26.31 -4.96 11.18
C LEU A 16 -26.24 -6.41 11.69
N ARG A 17 -27.25 -7.23 11.39
CA ARG A 17 -27.25 -8.67 11.76
C ARG A 17 -26.10 -9.41 11.10
N GLN A 18 -25.88 -9.19 9.80
CA GLN A 18 -24.76 -9.78 9.07
C GLN A 18 -23.41 -9.32 9.64
N TYR A 19 -23.28 -8.03 9.96
CA TYR A 19 -22.09 -7.49 10.61
C TYR A 19 -21.83 -8.16 11.96
N LEU A 20 -22.84 -8.34 12.81
CA LEU A 20 -22.67 -8.98 14.13
C LEU A 20 -22.25 -10.46 14.04
N GLN A 21 -22.56 -11.15 12.94
CA GLN A 21 -22.16 -12.54 12.70
C GLN A 21 -20.69 -12.66 12.28
N VAL A 22 -20.21 -11.77 11.42
CA VAL A 22 -18.88 -11.88 10.79
C VAL A 22 -17.84 -10.96 11.46
N ARG A 23 -18.29 -9.84 12.03
CA ARG A 23 -17.48 -8.73 12.60
C ARG A 23 -16.22 -8.42 11.78
N PRO A 24 -16.36 -8.03 10.50
CA PRO A 24 -15.23 -7.70 9.63
C PRO A 24 -14.65 -6.32 9.96
N ASP A 25 -14.24 -6.11 11.21
CA ASP A 25 -13.77 -4.81 11.68
C ASP A 25 -12.42 -4.45 11.07
N GLN A 26 -12.25 -3.15 10.82
CA GLN A 26 -11.01 -2.52 10.40
C GLN A 26 -10.57 -1.54 11.48
N THR A 27 -9.69 -1.98 12.36
CA THR A 27 -9.17 -1.17 13.46
C THR A 27 -7.81 -0.57 13.08
N VAL A 28 -7.65 0.73 13.35
CA VAL A 28 -6.38 1.45 13.27
C VAL A 28 -6.03 1.95 14.67
N LEU A 29 -4.87 1.57 15.17
CA LEU A 29 -4.32 2.08 16.44
C LEU A 29 -3.10 2.95 16.13
N ILE A 30 -3.15 4.22 16.54
CA ILE A 30 -2.04 5.16 16.40
C ILE A 30 -1.49 5.44 17.79
N LEU A 31 -0.26 5.00 18.03
CA LEU A 31 0.48 5.31 19.25
C LEU A 31 1.42 6.47 18.96
N HIS A 32 1.40 7.49 19.81
CA HIS A 32 2.31 8.62 19.69
C HIS A 32 2.57 9.25 21.06
N ALA A 33 3.68 9.99 21.18
CA ALA A 33 3.93 10.81 22.35
C ALA A 33 2.86 11.89 22.49
N LYS A 34 2.41 12.18 23.71
CA LYS A 34 1.41 13.24 23.98
C LYS A 34 1.98 14.65 23.79
N VAL A 35 3.30 14.77 23.90
CA VAL A 35 4.04 16.03 23.77
C VAL A 35 5.08 15.90 22.66
N ALA A 36 5.44 17.03 22.07
CA ALA A 36 6.44 17.10 21.01
C ALA A 36 7.32 18.33 21.20
N GLN A 37 8.60 18.21 20.87
CA GLN A 37 9.55 19.31 20.93
C GLN A 37 9.53 20.09 19.62
N LYS A 38 9.32 21.40 19.71
CA LYS A 38 9.37 22.28 18.54
C LYS A 38 10.79 22.32 17.97
N SER A 39 10.86 22.34 16.64
CA SER A 39 12.09 22.59 15.89
C SER A 39 12.25 24.09 15.62
N TYR A 40 13.46 24.64 15.75
CA TYR A 40 13.76 26.05 15.53
C TYR A 40 14.71 26.23 14.33
N GLY A 41 14.50 27.29 13.54
CA GLY A 41 15.32 27.55 12.36
C GLY A 41 15.25 26.42 11.34
N SER A 42 16.42 25.93 10.90
CA SER A 42 16.56 24.81 9.97
C SER A 42 16.77 23.45 10.65
N GLU A 43 16.78 23.39 11.99
CA GLU A 43 16.92 22.15 12.76
C GLU A 43 15.69 21.24 12.56
N LYS A 44 15.87 19.92 12.64
CA LYS A 44 14.79 18.93 12.62
C LYS A 44 14.86 18.05 13.87
N ARG A 45 13.87 18.16 14.74
CA ARG A 45 13.71 17.30 15.92
C ARG A 45 12.65 16.24 15.64
N PHE A 46 13.10 15.00 15.50
CA PHE A 46 12.22 13.86 15.29
C PHE A 46 11.46 13.52 16.58
N PHE A 47 10.26 12.96 16.43
CA PHE A 47 9.49 12.47 17.57
C PHE A 47 10.16 11.25 18.19
N CYS A 48 10.29 11.28 19.52
CA CYS A 48 10.81 10.18 20.30
C CYS A 48 9.89 9.96 21.52
N PRO A 49 9.18 8.81 21.60
CA PRO A 49 9.20 7.70 20.63
C PRO A 49 8.59 8.09 19.27
N PRO A 50 9.01 7.43 18.17
CA PRO A 50 8.39 7.62 16.87
C PRO A 50 6.91 7.18 16.93
N PRO A 51 5.97 7.89 16.28
CA PRO A 51 4.60 7.42 16.18
C PRO A 51 4.54 6.05 15.50
N CYS A 52 3.75 5.14 16.05
CA CYS A 52 3.53 3.80 15.52
C CYS A 52 2.07 3.64 15.09
N VAL A 53 1.85 3.00 13.94
CA VAL A 53 0.51 2.69 13.43
C VAL A 53 0.35 1.18 13.35
N TYR A 54 -0.71 0.64 13.94
CA TYR A 54 -1.08 -0.77 13.89
C TYR A 54 -2.43 -0.91 13.19
N LEU A 55 -2.51 -1.83 12.23
CA LEU A 55 -3.74 -2.21 11.56
C LEU A 55 -4.15 -3.60 12.04
N SER A 56 -5.36 -3.74 12.58
CA SER A 56 -5.87 -5.00 13.13
C SER A 56 -7.35 -5.19 12.83
N GLY A 57 -7.82 -6.43 12.90
CA GLY A 57 -9.19 -6.81 12.58
C GLY A 57 -9.32 -7.55 11.23
N PRO A 58 -10.27 -8.49 11.12
CA PRO A 58 -10.39 -9.37 9.94
C PRO A 58 -10.86 -8.61 8.69
N GLY A 59 -11.48 -7.45 8.82
CA GLY A 59 -11.95 -6.63 7.70
C GLY A 59 -10.82 -6.13 6.80
N TRP A 60 -9.59 -6.00 7.32
CA TRP A 60 -8.45 -5.62 6.49
C TRP A 60 -8.11 -6.67 5.44
N LYS A 61 -8.29 -7.96 5.76
CA LYS A 61 -8.07 -9.07 4.82
C LYS A 61 -9.21 -9.20 3.82
N LEU A 62 -10.46 -9.07 4.29
CA LEU A 62 -11.64 -9.14 3.43
C LEU A 62 -11.60 -8.07 2.31
N LYS A 63 -11.19 -6.84 2.66
CA LYS A 63 -10.99 -5.76 1.70
C LYS A 63 -9.81 -6.01 0.76
N GLN A 64 -8.78 -6.73 1.20
CA GLN A 64 -7.64 -7.11 0.36
C GLN A 64 -8.04 -8.17 -0.69
N GLU A 65 -8.91 -9.12 -0.32
CA GLU A 65 -9.51 -10.11 -1.23
C GLU A 65 -10.49 -9.46 -2.22
N GLU A 66 -11.36 -8.56 -1.77
CA GLU A 66 -12.19 -7.72 -2.66
C GLU A 66 -11.33 -6.86 -3.61
N LEU A 67 -10.12 -6.50 -3.19
CA LEU A 67 -9.16 -5.72 -3.96
C LEU A 67 -8.14 -6.56 -4.76
N LYS A 68 -8.31 -7.87 -5.00
CA LYS A 68 -7.41 -8.67 -5.87
C LYS A 68 -5.90 -8.42 -5.63
N GLY A 69 -5.48 -8.24 -4.38
CA GLY A 69 -4.09 -7.95 -3.98
C GLY A 69 -3.80 -6.48 -3.65
N SER A 70 -2.79 -6.27 -2.81
CA SER A 70 -2.41 -4.94 -2.34
C SER A 70 -1.81 -4.10 -3.47
N LYS A 71 -2.42 -2.93 -3.70
CA LYS A 71 -1.93 -1.94 -4.67
C LYS A 71 -0.90 -1.02 -4.02
N VAL A 72 0.23 -0.83 -4.66
CA VAL A 72 1.31 0.05 -4.22
C VAL A 72 1.70 1.03 -5.32
N SER A 73 2.33 2.13 -4.95
CA SER A 73 3.14 2.94 -5.86
C SER A 73 4.54 3.10 -5.26
N LEU A 74 5.54 3.21 -6.13
CA LEU A 74 6.93 3.38 -5.72
C LEU A 74 7.40 4.78 -6.10
N PHE A 75 8.19 5.40 -5.24
CA PHE A 75 8.83 6.67 -5.54
C PHE A 75 10.24 6.71 -4.95
N ASN A 76 11.09 7.52 -5.59
CA ASN A 76 12.40 7.87 -5.10
C ASN A 76 12.42 9.37 -4.79
N ARG A 77 13.02 9.76 -3.66
CA ARG A 77 13.17 11.17 -3.26
C ARG A 77 14.61 11.42 -2.79
N LEU A 78 15.37 12.17 -3.58
CA LEU A 78 16.77 12.44 -3.26
C LEU A 78 16.87 13.46 -2.12
N ARG A 79 17.67 13.15 -1.10
CA ARG A 79 18.01 14.05 0.03
C ARG A 79 16.79 14.64 0.74
N SER A 80 15.68 13.91 0.77
CA SER A 80 14.42 14.38 1.38
C SER A 80 13.86 15.67 0.77
N GLN A 81 14.25 16.02 -0.48
CA GLN A 81 13.75 17.18 -1.20
C GLN A 81 12.51 16.81 -2.03
N THR A 82 11.38 17.48 -1.83
CA THR A 82 10.12 17.09 -2.50
C THR A 82 10.14 17.32 -4.01
N VAL A 83 10.85 18.34 -4.50
CA VAL A 83 10.97 18.69 -5.93
C VAL A 83 11.70 17.62 -6.75
N SER A 84 12.60 16.85 -6.13
CA SER A 84 13.36 15.79 -6.81
C SER A 84 12.61 14.45 -6.86
N THR A 85 11.37 14.38 -6.36
CA THR A 85 10.62 13.13 -6.31
C THR A 85 10.39 12.59 -7.73
N ARG A 86 10.66 11.30 -7.92
CA ARG A 86 10.35 10.55 -9.13
C ARG A 86 9.53 9.33 -8.76
N TYR A 87 8.39 9.17 -9.42
CA TYR A 87 7.46 8.08 -9.20
C TYR A 87 7.65 7.03 -10.30
N LEU A 88 7.53 5.76 -9.94
CA LEU A 88 7.47 4.69 -10.92
C LEU A 88 6.14 4.80 -11.69
N SER A 89 6.23 4.84 -13.01
CA SER A 89 5.09 4.89 -13.93
C SER A 89 5.35 3.96 -15.13
N VAL A 90 4.34 3.81 -15.98
CA VAL A 90 4.44 3.12 -17.27
C VAL A 90 3.98 4.08 -18.37
N GLU A 91 4.84 4.32 -19.36
CA GLU A 91 4.53 5.11 -20.54
C GLU A 91 4.72 4.22 -21.77
N GLY A 92 3.65 3.98 -22.53
CA GLY A 92 3.62 2.91 -23.54
C GLY A 92 3.80 1.55 -22.88
N GLU A 93 4.85 0.83 -23.25
CA GLU A 93 5.23 -0.47 -22.65
C GLU A 93 6.50 -0.38 -21.78
N ALA A 94 7.01 0.83 -21.53
CA ALA A 94 8.24 1.03 -20.77
C ALA A 94 7.97 1.54 -19.36
N PHE A 95 8.72 1.02 -18.39
CA PHE A 95 8.76 1.57 -17.04
C PHE A 95 9.59 2.85 -17.03
N VAL A 96 9.04 3.90 -16.43
CA VAL A 96 9.69 5.22 -16.37
C VAL A 96 9.66 5.77 -14.95
N ALA A 97 10.67 6.60 -14.64
CA ALA A 97 10.72 7.39 -13.41
C ALA A 97 10.16 8.80 -13.70
N SER A 98 8.85 8.97 -13.52
CA SER A 98 8.14 10.20 -13.88
C SER A 98 8.16 11.24 -12.76
N ALA A 99 8.28 12.51 -13.13
CA ALA A 99 8.14 13.64 -12.21
C ALA A 99 6.66 14.07 -12.02
N ARG A 100 5.76 13.61 -12.88
CA ARG A 100 4.40 14.14 -13.01
C ARG A 100 3.31 13.15 -12.67
N GLN A 101 3.59 11.86 -12.85
CA GLN A 101 2.60 10.79 -12.79
C GLN A 101 3.14 9.62 -11.99
N TRP A 102 2.26 8.92 -11.29
CA TRP A 102 2.55 7.68 -10.59
C TRP A 102 1.59 6.60 -11.09
N ALA A 103 2.11 5.40 -11.32
CA ALA A 103 1.27 4.24 -11.58
C ALA A 103 1.00 3.47 -10.29
N ALA A 104 -0.17 2.85 -10.24
CA ALA A 104 -0.48 1.84 -9.23
C ALA A 104 -0.06 0.46 -9.76
N PHE A 105 0.50 -0.36 -8.87
CA PHE A 105 0.95 -1.70 -9.17
C PHE A 105 0.31 -2.68 -8.18
N THR A 106 -0.22 -3.78 -8.68
CA THR A 106 -0.56 -4.92 -7.82
C THR A 106 0.72 -5.66 -7.49
N MET A 107 0.98 -5.89 -6.20
CA MET A 107 2.14 -6.66 -5.72
C MET A 107 1.73 -8.09 -5.43
N TYR A 108 2.37 -9.04 -6.12
CA TYR A 108 2.17 -10.47 -5.97
C TYR A 108 3.38 -11.12 -5.30
N LEU A 109 3.14 -12.06 -4.37
CA LEU A 109 4.18 -12.93 -3.82
C LEU A 109 4.52 -14.02 -4.85
N VAL A 110 5.81 -14.28 -5.07
CA VAL A 110 6.30 -15.34 -5.96
C VAL A 110 6.87 -16.47 -5.12
N ASP A 111 6.53 -17.73 -5.46
CA ASP A 111 7.04 -18.92 -4.77
C ASP A 111 8.36 -19.40 -5.41
N ASP A 112 9.27 -19.95 -4.61
CA ASP A 112 10.62 -20.39 -5.03
C ASP A 112 10.61 -21.75 -5.77
N GLN A 113 9.44 -22.36 -5.93
CA GLN A 113 9.28 -23.60 -6.70
C GLN A 113 8.93 -23.28 -8.15
N GLY A 114 9.92 -23.44 -9.03
CA GLY A 114 9.80 -23.17 -10.46
C GLY A 114 8.64 -23.91 -11.14
N SER A 115 7.57 -23.17 -11.45
CA SER A 115 6.63 -23.52 -12.51
C SER A 115 6.88 -22.62 -13.70
N ALA A 116 7.47 -23.18 -14.75
CA ALA A 116 7.72 -22.54 -16.05
C ALA A 116 6.44 -22.38 -16.90
N ARG A 117 5.26 -22.28 -16.27
CA ARG A 117 3.98 -22.10 -16.98
C ARG A 117 3.10 -21.14 -16.21
N GLY A 118 3.19 -19.86 -16.58
CA GLY A 118 2.09 -18.91 -16.81
C GLY A 118 0.93 -18.72 -15.82
N ASP A 119 0.84 -19.50 -14.75
CA ASP A 119 -0.28 -19.52 -13.83
C ASP A 119 0.28 -19.52 -12.41
N TYR A 120 0.38 -18.32 -11.85
CA TYR A 120 0.91 -18.09 -10.50
C TYR A 120 -0.29 -18.01 -9.56
N PRO A 121 -0.54 -19.02 -8.70
CA PRO A 121 -1.59 -18.90 -7.71
C PRO A 121 -1.25 -17.74 -6.78
N ILE A 122 -2.12 -16.74 -6.74
CA ILE A 122 -2.06 -15.61 -5.81
C ILE A 122 -2.08 -16.22 -4.40
N ARG A 123 -0.97 -16.10 -3.66
CA ARG A 123 -0.93 -16.46 -2.24
C ARG A 123 -1.38 -15.28 -1.40
N ASP A 124 -2.36 -15.51 -0.52
CA ASP A 124 -2.73 -14.57 0.54
C ASP A 124 -1.69 -14.61 1.66
N GLY A 125 -1.05 -13.48 1.93
CA GLY A 125 -0.01 -13.34 2.95
C GLY A 125 0.51 -11.92 3.07
N TYR A 126 1.19 -11.61 4.18
CA TYR A 126 1.90 -10.34 4.34
C TYR A 126 3.22 -10.39 3.58
N ILE A 127 3.61 -9.26 2.97
CA ILE A 127 4.90 -9.14 2.28
C ILE A 127 5.95 -8.77 3.31
N CYS A 128 6.86 -9.70 3.57
CA CYS A 128 8.01 -9.50 4.44
C CYS A 128 9.24 -9.09 3.61
N TYR A 129 10.29 -8.58 4.28
CA TYR A 129 11.60 -8.46 3.64
C TYR A 129 12.16 -9.85 3.35
N GLY A 130 12.84 -9.99 2.21
CA GLY A 130 13.35 -11.24 1.68
C GLY A 130 12.34 -12.00 0.80
N CYS A 131 11.09 -11.54 0.69
CA CYS A 131 10.10 -12.17 -0.18
C CYS A 131 10.39 -11.85 -1.65
N ALA A 132 10.29 -12.87 -2.52
CA ALA A 132 10.21 -12.67 -3.95
C ALA A 132 8.83 -12.10 -4.30
N VAL A 133 8.81 -11.01 -5.05
CA VAL A 133 7.60 -10.27 -5.43
C VAL A 133 7.63 -9.92 -6.91
N ARG A 134 6.43 -9.80 -7.50
CA ARG A 134 6.23 -9.29 -8.86
C ARG A 134 5.26 -8.11 -8.80
N LEU A 135 5.61 -7.04 -9.50
CA LEU A 135 4.77 -5.85 -9.64
C LEU A 135 4.14 -5.81 -11.02
N VAL A 136 2.82 -5.67 -11.08
CA VAL A 136 2.06 -5.57 -12.33
C VAL A 136 1.30 -4.25 -12.35
N CYS A 137 1.49 -3.44 -13.39
CA CYS A 137 0.81 -2.16 -13.54
C CYS A 137 -0.69 -2.37 -13.66
N THR A 138 -1.48 -1.68 -12.84
CA THR A 138 -2.94 -1.90 -12.80
C THR A 138 -3.67 -1.39 -14.03
N SER A 139 -3.09 -0.42 -14.75
CA SER A 139 -3.71 0.16 -15.94
C SER A 139 -3.28 -0.52 -17.24
N THR A 140 -2.00 -0.90 -17.35
CA THR A 140 -1.44 -1.45 -18.60
C THR A 140 -1.21 -2.96 -18.56
N GLY A 141 -1.18 -3.58 -17.38
CA GLY A 141 -0.85 -5.01 -17.21
C GLY A 141 0.64 -5.33 -17.38
N VAL A 142 1.49 -4.36 -17.73
CA VAL A 142 2.94 -4.56 -17.88
C VAL A 142 3.54 -4.90 -16.51
N ALA A 143 4.38 -5.94 -16.47
CA ALA A 143 4.96 -6.47 -15.24
C ALA A 143 6.48 -6.21 -15.17
N LEU A 144 6.96 -5.85 -13.98
CA LEU A 144 8.39 -5.88 -13.69
C LEU A 144 8.87 -7.33 -13.57
N PRO A 145 10.16 -7.61 -13.83
CA PRO A 145 10.76 -8.88 -13.47
C PRO A 145 10.53 -9.22 -11.99
N THR A 146 10.61 -10.49 -11.63
CA THR A 146 10.57 -10.90 -10.22
C THR A 146 11.72 -10.21 -9.46
N MET A 147 11.41 -9.58 -8.34
CA MET A 147 12.36 -8.85 -7.49
C MET A 147 12.27 -9.39 -6.07
N VAL A 148 13.33 -9.23 -5.27
CA VAL A 148 13.30 -9.55 -3.84
C VAL A 148 13.12 -8.24 -3.06
N SER A 149 12.15 -8.19 -2.15
CA SER A 149 11.96 -7.04 -1.27
C SER A 149 13.11 -6.97 -0.26
N THR A 150 13.84 -5.85 -0.22
CA THR A 150 14.95 -5.66 0.74
C THR A 150 14.75 -4.41 1.56
N GLY A 151 15.11 -4.47 2.85
CA GLY A 151 15.12 -3.29 3.72
C GLY A 151 16.29 -2.38 3.36
N VAL A 152 16.05 -1.07 3.36
CA VAL A 152 17.10 -0.06 3.22
C VAL A 152 17.21 0.68 4.55
N SER A 153 18.37 0.56 5.20
CA SER A 153 18.68 1.29 6.44
C SER A 153 19.47 2.55 6.11
N TYR A 154 18.97 3.69 6.55
CA TYR A 154 19.70 4.96 6.52
C TYR A 154 20.30 5.17 7.91
N PHE A 155 21.63 5.19 8.02
CA PHE A 155 22.35 5.61 9.22
C PHE A 155 22.34 7.14 9.33
#